data_AF-A0A357IZU7-F1
#
_entry.id   AF-A0A357IZU7-F1
#
_cell.length_a   1.000
_cell.length_b   1.000
_cell.length_c   1.000
_cell.angle_alpha   90.00
_cell.angle_beta   90.00
_cell.angle_gamma   90.00
#
_symmetry.space_group_name_H-M   'P 1'
#
loop_
_entity.id
_entity.type
_entity.pdbx_description
1 polymer ?
#
loop_
_entity_poly.entity_id
_entity_poly.type
_entity_poly.pdbx_seq_one_letter_code
_entity_poly.pdbx_strand_id
1 'polypeptide(L)'
;MQLAGEILMKRQFQFISITAAILISISACKDGEKIETIGNHTITTKEYERYYEGYVEKTARMANAEKKTLIKFICNPDDIQRTRPEFRQALMLLNPEFNYKQYREVRIIEQRAMEDGFADRPMVKEVLEQVRLETLSRLYMMDKIEAQIKITEAQKEERCQQIRTQYGAQAASMTLDDCLSYAEATLKQEIMERESEAIREEMRERITVDTNDNFDKDAFLKNGIPAYNEMRKAGNCYAEAPAPATDEAPEE
;
A
#
# COMPACT_ATOMS: atom_id res chain seq x y z
N MET A 1 -55.84 -41.09 -0.68
CA MET A 1 -55.89 -42.51 -1.11
C MET A 1 -54.64 -42.79 -1.93
N GLN A 2 -53.99 -43.91 -1.62
CA GLN A 2 -52.64 -44.32 -2.02
C GLN A 2 -52.45 -44.66 -3.51
N LEU A 3 -51.31 -44.22 -4.05
CA LEU A 3 -50.35 -44.85 -4.98
C LEU A 3 -50.78 -46.03 -5.88
N ALA A 4 -50.61 -45.82 -7.19
CA ALA A 4 -50.22 -46.79 -8.22
C ALA A 4 -48.86 -46.32 -8.78
N GLY A 5 -47.96 -47.10 -9.38
CA GLY A 5 -47.84 -48.49 -9.85
C GLY A 5 -46.35 -48.66 -10.26
N GLU A 6 -45.76 -49.86 -10.22
CA GLU A 6 -45.61 -50.77 -11.38
C GLU A 6 -44.70 -50.20 -12.51
N ILE A 7 -43.77 -50.87 -13.21
CA ILE A 7 -43.36 -52.27 -13.33
C ILE A 7 -42.18 -52.35 -14.36
N LEU A 8 -41.42 -53.45 -14.30
CA LEU A 8 -40.67 -54.15 -15.36
C LEU A 8 -39.22 -53.80 -15.79
N MET A 9 -38.43 -54.83 -15.54
CA MET A 9 -37.14 -55.31 -16.00
C MET A 9 -37.09 -55.72 -17.50
N LYS A 10 -35.97 -55.44 -18.21
CA LYS A 10 -35.39 -56.34 -19.24
C LYS A 10 -33.95 -55.98 -19.67
N ARG A 11 -33.00 -56.81 -19.20
CA ARG A 11 -31.82 -57.42 -19.85
C ARG A 11 -30.93 -56.64 -20.85
N GLN A 12 -29.69 -56.43 -20.37
CA GLN A 12 -28.37 -56.75 -20.95
C GLN A 12 -27.94 -56.15 -22.31
N PHE A 13 -26.90 -55.32 -22.27
CA PHE A 13 -25.65 -55.50 -23.04
C PHE A 13 -24.51 -54.76 -22.32
N GLN A 14 -23.49 -55.49 -21.87
CA GLN A 14 -22.20 -54.91 -21.47
C GLN A 14 -21.37 -54.67 -22.73
N PHE A 15 -20.87 -53.45 -22.91
CA PHE A 15 -19.62 -53.20 -23.63
C PHE A 15 -18.83 -52.13 -22.88
N ILE A 16 -17.63 -52.52 -22.47
CA ILE A 16 -16.58 -51.65 -21.95
C ILE A 16 -16.16 -50.71 -23.09
N SER A 17 -16.16 -49.40 -22.84
CA SER A 17 -15.29 -48.48 -23.56
C SER A 17 -14.80 -47.41 -22.59
N ILE A 18 -13.50 -47.51 -22.30
CA ILE A 18 -12.65 -46.48 -21.68
C ILE A 18 -12.66 -45.25 -22.61
N THR A 19 -12.31 -44.07 -22.07
CA THR A 19 -12.20 -42.74 -22.72
C THR A 19 -13.55 -42.05 -22.98
N ALA A 20 -13.87 -40.89 -22.41
CA ALA A 20 -13.01 -39.73 -22.20
C ALA A 20 -13.46 -38.89 -20.98
N ALA A 21 -12.61 -38.84 -19.96
CA ALA A 21 -12.58 -37.72 -19.03
C ALA A 21 -12.00 -36.50 -19.77
N ILE A 22 -12.82 -35.82 -20.57
CA ILE A 22 -12.55 -34.43 -20.97
C ILE A 22 -13.34 -33.57 -20.00
N LEU A 23 -12.87 -33.55 -18.77
CA LEU A 23 -13.24 -32.52 -17.80
C LEU A 23 -12.29 -31.35 -18.03
N ILE A 24 -12.87 -30.27 -18.59
CA ILE A 24 -12.49 -28.90 -18.26
C ILE A 24 -11.09 -28.50 -18.75
N SER A 25 -10.90 -28.48 -20.07
CA SER A 25 -9.99 -27.53 -20.70
C SER A 25 -10.67 -26.15 -20.76
N ILE A 26 -10.87 -25.55 -19.58
CA ILE A 26 -11.05 -24.10 -19.50
C ILE A 26 -9.66 -23.51 -19.65
N SER A 27 -9.53 -22.66 -20.65
CA SER A 27 -8.43 -21.74 -20.91
C SER A 27 -8.12 -20.85 -19.69
N ALA A 28 -7.44 -21.39 -18.68
CA ALA A 28 -6.75 -20.61 -17.67
C ALA A 28 -5.37 -20.27 -18.24
N CYS A 29 -5.07 -18.98 -18.39
CA CYS A 29 -3.72 -18.49 -18.63
C CYS A 29 -2.79 -19.08 -17.57
N LYS A 30 -2.12 -20.20 -17.89
CA LYS A 30 -1.36 -21.07 -16.97
C LYS A 30 -0.78 -20.26 -15.82
N ASP A 31 -1.29 -20.47 -14.61
CA ASP A 31 -0.90 -19.76 -13.39
C ASP A 31 0.54 -20.08 -12.94
N GLY A 32 1.43 -20.49 -13.85
CA GLY A 32 2.77 -20.97 -13.52
C GLY A 32 2.77 -22.38 -12.93
N GLU A 33 3.93 -22.81 -12.44
CA GLU A 33 4.09 -24.09 -11.73
C GLU A 33 3.72 -23.91 -10.25
N LYS A 34 3.22 -24.97 -9.61
CA LYS A 34 2.97 -24.96 -8.17
C LYS A 34 4.32 -24.91 -7.44
N ILE A 35 4.49 -23.97 -6.51
CA ILE A 35 5.62 -23.96 -5.57
C ILE A 35 5.25 -24.76 -4.33
N GLU A 36 4.19 -24.34 -3.61
CA GLU A 36 3.70 -25.04 -2.42
C GLU A 36 2.21 -24.73 -2.17
N THR A 37 1.60 -25.41 -1.19
CA THR A 37 0.24 -25.13 -0.71
C THR A 37 0.31 -24.83 0.78
N ILE A 38 -0.30 -23.72 1.20
CA ILE A 38 -0.39 -23.26 2.58
C ILE A 38 -1.88 -23.20 2.95
N GLY A 39 -2.33 -24.08 3.85
CA GLY A 39 -3.74 -24.22 4.18
C GLY A 39 -4.57 -24.53 2.94
N ASN A 40 -5.51 -23.65 2.60
CA ASN A 40 -6.35 -23.77 1.40
C ASN A 40 -5.80 -23.02 0.17
N HIS A 41 -4.66 -22.33 0.29
CA HIS A 41 -4.09 -21.51 -0.76
C HIS A 41 -2.88 -22.18 -1.43
N THR A 42 -2.87 -22.24 -2.76
CA THR A 42 -1.72 -22.76 -3.51
C THR A 42 -0.92 -21.61 -4.10
N ILE A 43 0.34 -21.48 -3.69
CA ILE A 43 1.27 -20.50 -4.26
C ILE A 43 1.86 -21.08 -5.54
N THR A 44 1.78 -20.30 -6.61
CA THR A 44 2.38 -20.65 -7.90
C THR A 44 3.53 -19.72 -8.26
N THR A 45 4.35 -20.11 -9.25
CA THR A 45 5.47 -19.29 -9.74
C THR A 45 4.98 -17.94 -10.23
N LYS A 46 3.89 -17.90 -10.98
CA LYS A 46 3.33 -16.65 -11.51
C LYS A 46 2.72 -15.75 -10.42
N GLU A 47 2.11 -16.33 -9.39
CA GLU A 47 1.64 -15.56 -8.24
C GLU A 47 2.81 -14.90 -7.52
N TYR A 48 3.86 -15.68 -7.26
CA TYR A 48 5.04 -15.16 -6.58
C TYR A 48 5.78 -14.11 -7.42
N GLU A 49 5.92 -14.32 -8.73
CA GLU A 49 6.50 -13.33 -9.65
C GLU A 49 5.75 -11.99 -9.56
N ARG A 50 4.41 -12.00 -9.60
CA ARG A 50 3.60 -10.78 -9.46
C ARG A 50 3.78 -10.13 -8.08
N TYR A 51 3.82 -10.92 -7.02
CA TYR A 51 4.07 -10.41 -5.67
C TYR A 51 5.44 -9.72 -5.59
N TYR A 52 6.47 -10.38 -6.13
CA TYR A 52 7.84 -9.88 -6.12
C TYR A 52 7.99 -8.61 -6.97
N GLU A 53 7.41 -8.58 -8.18
CA GLU A 53 7.37 -7.37 -9.01
C GLU A 53 6.67 -6.21 -8.29
N GLY A 54 5.54 -6.48 -7.64
CA GLY A 54 4.83 -5.49 -6.83
C GLY A 54 5.67 -5.01 -5.64
N TYR A 55 6.45 -5.89 -5.02
CA TYR A 55 7.37 -5.52 -3.94
C TYR A 55 8.49 -4.58 -4.42
N VAL A 56 9.10 -4.88 -5.58
CA VAL A 56 10.13 -4.03 -6.19
C VAL A 56 9.56 -2.66 -6.54
N GLU A 57 8.39 -2.62 -7.16
CA GLU A 57 7.70 -1.36 -7.51
C GLU A 57 7.36 -0.53 -6.28
N LYS A 58 6.78 -1.16 -5.24
CA LYS A 58 6.47 -0.50 -3.97
C LYS A 58 7.73 0.12 -3.35
N THR A 59 8.83 -0.65 -3.32
CA THR A 59 10.10 -0.18 -2.75
C THR A 59 10.68 0.98 -3.56
N ALA A 60 10.59 0.94 -4.90
CA ALA A 60 11.04 2.02 -5.79
C ALA A 60 10.31 3.33 -5.48
N ARG A 61 8.98 3.26 -5.44
CA ARG A 61 8.13 4.41 -5.11
C ARG A 61 8.45 4.95 -3.73
N MET A 62 8.46 4.10 -2.69
CA MET A 62 8.74 4.53 -1.32
C MET A 62 10.13 5.16 -1.14
N ALA A 63 11.11 4.72 -1.92
CA ALA A 63 12.47 5.27 -1.91
C ALA A 63 12.63 6.53 -2.80
N ASN A 64 11.60 6.93 -3.56
CA ASN A 64 11.69 7.94 -4.63
C ASN A 64 12.87 7.69 -5.59
N ALA A 65 13.21 6.41 -5.80
CA ALA A 65 14.39 5.99 -6.54
C ALA A 65 13.97 5.37 -7.87
N GLU A 66 14.79 5.55 -8.90
CA GLU A 66 14.59 4.80 -10.13
C GLU A 66 14.72 3.29 -9.86
N LYS A 67 13.87 2.49 -10.50
CA LYS A 67 13.93 1.02 -10.42
C LYS A 67 15.32 0.49 -10.76
N LYS A 68 16.03 1.10 -11.72
CA LYS A 68 17.42 0.72 -12.08
C LYS A 68 18.40 0.92 -10.92
N THR A 69 18.22 1.95 -10.11
CA THR A 69 19.03 2.21 -8.92
C THR A 69 18.77 1.13 -7.87
N LEU A 70 17.51 0.73 -7.67
CA LEU A 70 17.19 -0.41 -6.83
C LEU A 70 17.71 -1.74 -7.39
N ILE A 71 17.75 -1.93 -8.70
CA ILE A 71 18.32 -3.14 -9.32
C ILE A 71 19.83 -3.24 -9.06
N LYS A 72 20.57 -2.12 -9.13
CA LYS A 72 22.00 -2.10 -8.77
C LYS A 72 22.23 -2.59 -7.33
N PHE A 73 21.28 -2.30 -6.45
CA PHE A 73 21.27 -2.70 -5.05
C PHE A 73 20.93 -4.19 -4.82
N ILE A 74 20.15 -4.81 -5.70
CA ILE A 74 19.96 -6.28 -5.70
C ILE A 74 21.29 -6.99 -5.93
N CYS A 75 22.08 -6.46 -6.88
CA CYS A 75 23.33 -7.10 -7.31
C CYS A 75 24.52 -6.78 -6.39
N ASN A 76 24.48 -5.69 -5.62
CA ASN A 76 25.58 -5.25 -4.75
C ASN A 76 25.05 -4.80 -3.36
N PRO A 77 24.59 -5.75 -2.52
CA PRO A 77 23.93 -5.42 -1.25
C PRO A 77 24.85 -4.73 -0.22
N ASP A 78 26.16 -4.93 -0.30
CA ASP A 78 27.14 -4.34 0.63
C ASP A 78 27.36 -2.84 0.40
N ASP A 79 27.21 -2.36 -0.83
CA ASP A 79 27.37 -0.94 -1.19
C ASP A 79 26.30 -0.06 -0.52
N ILE A 80 25.14 -0.64 -0.21
CA ILE A 80 23.99 0.09 0.33
C ILE A 80 24.05 0.21 1.84
N GLN A 81 24.62 -0.79 2.51
CA GLN A 81 24.76 -0.76 3.97
C GLN A 81 25.58 0.44 4.44
N ARG A 82 26.40 1.00 3.55
CA ARG A 82 27.19 2.22 3.78
C ARG A 82 26.43 3.51 3.48
N THR A 83 25.45 3.49 2.58
CA THR A 83 24.87 4.72 2.01
C THR A 83 23.44 5.01 2.47
N ARG A 84 22.63 4.00 2.80
CA ARG A 84 21.21 4.17 3.21
C ARG A 84 20.72 3.12 4.22
N PRO A 85 21.13 3.20 5.50
CA PRO A 85 20.80 2.21 6.54
C PRO A 85 19.29 2.08 6.80
N GLU A 86 18.51 3.14 6.58
CA GLU A 86 17.05 3.17 6.75
C GLU A 86 16.30 2.24 5.79
N PHE A 87 16.90 1.92 4.63
CA PHE A 87 16.32 1.00 3.65
C PHE A 87 16.81 -0.44 3.81
N ARG A 88 17.69 -0.74 4.77
CA ARG A 88 18.34 -2.05 4.91
C ARG A 88 17.34 -3.22 4.85
N GLN A 89 16.25 -3.15 5.61
CA GLN A 89 15.24 -4.21 5.62
C GLN A 89 14.52 -4.34 4.28
N ALA A 90 14.18 -3.22 3.65
CA ALA A 90 13.52 -3.22 2.35
C ALA A 90 14.41 -3.80 1.23
N LEU A 91 15.71 -3.57 1.34
CA LEU A 91 16.70 -4.03 0.37
C LEU A 91 17.04 -5.52 0.55
N MET A 92 17.05 -6.03 1.78
CA MET A 92 17.17 -7.48 2.03
C MET A 92 16.04 -8.26 1.35
N LEU A 93 14.84 -7.68 1.34
CA LEU A 93 13.67 -8.24 0.67
C LEU A 93 13.72 -8.10 -0.86
N LEU A 94 14.75 -7.50 -1.45
CA LEU A 94 15.00 -7.62 -2.89
C LEU A 94 15.75 -8.91 -3.23
N ASN A 95 16.30 -9.64 -2.27
CA ASN A 95 16.77 -11.00 -2.53
C ASN A 95 15.55 -11.93 -2.69
N PRO A 96 15.35 -12.60 -3.84
CA PRO A 96 14.14 -13.39 -4.07
C PRO A 96 13.97 -14.58 -3.12
N GLU A 97 15.04 -15.20 -2.62
CA GLU A 97 14.92 -16.31 -1.67
C GLU A 97 14.44 -15.80 -0.30
N PHE A 98 15.03 -14.70 0.17
CA PHE A 98 14.63 -14.07 1.42
C PHE A 98 13.21 -13.49 1.34
N ASN A 99 12.88 -12.83 0.23
CA ASN A 99 11.55 -12.32 -0.06
C ASN A 99 10.49 -13.43 -0.04
N TYR A 100 10.76 -14.55 -0.72
CA TYR A 100 9.85 -15.69 -0.74
C TYR A 100 9.59 -16.24 0.67
N LYS A 101 10.64 -16.39 1.49
CA LYS A 101 10.49 -16.82 2.89
C LYS A 101 9.56 -15.89 3.66
N GLN A 102 9.71 -14.58 3.52
CA GLN A 102 8.86 -13.60 4.20
C GLN A 102 7.42 -13.59 3.67
N TYR A 103 7.25 -13.65 2.35
CA TYR A 103 5.95 -13.78 1.70
C TYR A 103 5.21 -15.02 2.21
N ARG A 104 5.90 -16.17 2.25
CA ARG A 104 5.38 -17.44 2.76
C ARG A 104 4.90 -17.33 4.21
N GLU A 105 5.70 -16.75 5.11
CA GLU A 105 5.32 -16.56 6.51
C GLU A 105 4.07 -15.66 6.66
N VAL A 106 4.00 -14.57 5.88
CA VAL A 106 2.83 -13.69 5.86
C VAL A 106 1.58 -14.44 5.39
N ARG A 107 1.68 -15.30 4.36
CA ARG A 107 0.55 -16.13 3.88
C ARG A 107 0.08 -17.13 4.94
N ILE A 108 0.99 -17.71 5.72
CA ILE A 108 0.64 -18.62 6.83
C ILE A 108 -0.16 -17.86 7.90
N ILE A 109 0.32 -16.69 8.31
CA ILE A 109 -0.33 -15.86 9.33
C ILE A 109 -1.70 -15.38 8.84
N GLU A 110 -1.78 -14.92 7.59
CA GLU A 110 -3.04 -14.49 6.97
C GLU A 110 -4.07 -15.63 6.98
N GLN A 111 -3.69 -16.83 6.52
CA GLN A 111 -4.57 -17.99 6.53
C GLN A 111 -5.11 -18.28 7.93
N ARG A 112 -4.22 -18.26 8.94
CA ARG A 112 -4.63 -18.46 10.33
C ARG A 112 -5.59 -17.36 10.83
N ALA A 113 -5.31 -16.10 10.49
CA ALA A 113 -6.16 -14.97 10.85
C ALA A 113 -7.56 -15.07 10.21
N MET A 114 -7.65 -15.60 8.98
CA MET A 114 -8.93 -15.86 8.31
C MET A 114 -9.70 -17.01 8.98
N GLU A 115 -9.02 -18.12 9.29
CA GLU A 115 -9.63 -19.27 9.99
C GLU A 115 -10.17 -18.89 11.39
N ASP A 116 -9.45 -18.05 12.13
CA ASP A 116 -9.84 -17.58 13.46
C ASP A 116 -10.90 -16.45 13.40
N GLY A 117 -11.37 -16.06 12.21
CA GLY A 117 -12.32 -14.95 12.02
C GLY A 117 -11.78 -13.59 12.46
N PHE A 118 -10.44 -13.43 12.56
CA PHE A 118 -9.81 -12.18 12.97
C PHE A 118 -10.06 -11.06 11.95
N ALA A 119 -9.94 -11.39 10.66
CA ALA A 119 -10.19 -10.45 9.56
C ALA A 119 -11.65 -9.97 9.49
N ASP A 120 -12.58 -10.73 10.08
CA ASP A 120 -14.00 -10.41 10.07
C ASP A 120 -14.45 -9.45 11.17
N ARG A 121 -13.59 -9.22 12.17
CA ARG A 121 -13.88 -8.32 13.29
C ARG A 121 -14.16 -6.91 12.76
N PRO A 122 -15.23 -6.22 13.22
CA PRO A 122 -15.58 -4.90 12.71
C PRO A 122 -14.43 -3.90 12.73
N MET A 123 -13.72 -3.78 13.86
CA MET A 123 -12.58 -2.85 13.98
C MET A 123 -11.42 -3.21 13.03
N VAL A 124 -11.20 -4.49 12.73
CA VAL A 124 -10.15 -4.90 11.78
C VAL A 124 -10.53 -4.44 10.37
N LYS A 125 -11.79 -4.58 9.97
CA LYS A 125 -12.30 -4.06 8.68
C LYS A 125 -12.14 -2.55 8.56
N GLU A 126 -12.48 -1.80 9.62
CA GLU A 126 -12.29 -0.34 9.64
C GLU A 126 -10.83 0.07 9.51
N VAL A 127 -9.91 -0.62 10.20
CA VAL A 127 -8.47 -0.37 10.08
C VAL A 127 -7.96 -0.71 8.68
N LEU A 128 -8.36 -1.85 8.12
CA LEU A 128 -7.96 -2.23 6.76
C LEU A 128 -8.46 -1.24 5.71
N GLU A 129 -9.67 -0.70 5.88
CA GLU A 129 -10.21 0.32 4.97
C GLU A 129 -9.42 1.63 5.07
N GLN A 130 -9.07 2.08 6.27
CA GLN A 130 -8.21 3.26 6.46
C GLN A 130 -6.85 3.07 5.77
N VAL A 131 -6.19 1.92 6.01
CA VAL A 131 -4.91 1.57 5.35
C VAL A 131 -5.05 1.55 3.83
N ARG A 132 -6.15 1.00 3.30
CA ARG A 132 -6.44 0.96 1.86
C ARG A 132 -6.57 2.37 1.30
N LEU A 133 -7.36 3.24 1.93
CA LEU A 133 -7.59 4.61 1.49
C LEU A 133 -6.30 5.44 1.51
N GLU A 134 -5.55 5.38 2.60
CA GLU A 134 -4.26 6.08 2.75
C GLU A 134 -3.24 5.62 1.70
N THR A 135 -3.10 4.30 1.53
CA THR A 135 -2.14 3.72 0.58
C THR A 135 -2.51 4.08 -0.85
N LEU A 136 -3.78 3.92 -1.23
CA LEU A 136 -4.25 4.23 -2.58
C LEU A 136 -4.09 5.71 -2.90
N SER A 137 -4.51 6.58 -1.98
CA SER A 137 -4.38 8.04 -2.13
C SER A 137 -2.91 8.43 -2.33
N ARG A 138 -2.02 7.92 -1.48
CA ARG A 138 -0.58 8.19 -1.58
C ARG A 138 0.02 7.70 -2.89
N LEU A 139 -0.27 6.47 -3.30
CA LEU A 139 0.24 5.91 -4.56
C LEU A 139 -0.21 6.72 -5.77
N TYR A 140 -1.47 7.14 -5.79
CA TYR A 140 -2.02 7.96 -6.87
C TYR A 140 -1.42 9.37 -6.90
N MET A 141 -1.27 10.03 -5.74
CA MET A 141 -0.60 11.33 -5.64
C MET A 141 0.83 11.26 -6.19
N MET A 142 1.59 10.24 -5.78
CA MET A 142 2.96 10.04 -6.25
C MET A 142 3.01 9.85 -7.77
N ASP A 143 2.08 9.06 -8.33
CA ASP A 143 1.98 8.84 -9.77
C ASP A 143 1.71 10.15 -10.55
N LYS A 144 0.79 11.00 -10.03
CA LYS A 144 0.50 12.30 -10.64
C LYS A 144 1.65 13.28 -10.58
N ILE A 145 2.33 13.33 -9.44
CA ILE A 145 3.48 14.20 -9.24
C ILE A 145 4.65 13.75 -10.13
N GLU A 146 4.95 12.45 -10.15
CA GLU A 146 6.03 11.89 -10.98
C GLU A 146 5.82 12.18 -12.46
N ALA A 147 4.57 12.12 -12.95
CA ALA A 147 4.24 12.49 -14.32
C ALA A 147 4.51 13.97 -14.68
N GLN A 148 4.58 14.86 -13.67
CA GLN A 148 4.79 16.30 -13.86
C GLN A 148 6.22 16.77 -13.54
N ILE A 149 6.98 16.00 -12.74
CA ILE A 149 8.34 16.36 -12.35
C ILE A 149 9.29 16.31 -13.57
N LYS A 150 9.96 17.43 -13.84
CA LYS A 150 11.09 17.51 -14.76
C LYS A 150 12.32 17.98 -13.99
N ILE A 151 13.20 17.04 -13.63
CA ILE A 151 14.50 17.35 -13.03
C ILE A 151 15.56 17.22 -14.11
N THR A 152 16.24 18.33 -14.37
CA THR A 152 17.37 18.40 -15.31
C THR A 152 18.65 17.88 -14.67
N GLU A 153 19.60 17.40 -15.48
CA GLU A 153 20.91 16.95 -14.97
C GLU A 153 21.66 18.05 -14.23
N ALA A 154 21.59 19.31 -14.70
CA ALA A 154 22.19 20.45 -14.02
C ALA A 154 21.66 20.64 -12.59
N GLN A 155 20.36 20.45 -12.36
CA GLN A 155 19.77 20.51 -11.01
C GLN A 155 20.26 19.37 -10.12
N LYS A 156 20.44 18.16 -10.69
CA LYS A 156 21.00 17.01 -9.94
C LYS A 156 22.44 17.29 -9.53
N GLU A 157 23.25 17.81 -10.44
CA GLU A 157 24.65 18.15 -10.19
C GLU A 157 24.78 19.24 -9.12
N GLU A 158 24.03 20.32 -9.24
CA GLU A 158 24.01 21.41 -8.25
C GLU A 158 23.61 20.89 -6.87
N ARG A 159 22.53 20.12 -6.80
CA ARG A 159 22.07 19.56 -5.52
C ARG A 159 23.07 18.55 -4.95
N CYS A 160 23.70 17.72 -5.78
CA CYS A 160 24.76 16.83 -5.34
C CYS A 160 25.96 17.60 -4.75
N GLN A 161 26.35 18.73 -5.34
CA GLN A 161 27.39 19.59 -4.78
C GLN A 161 26.98 20.20 -3.42
N GLN A 162 25.72 20.64 -3.30
CA GLN A 162 25.17 21.14 -2.03
C GLN A 162 25.20 20.07 -0.94
N ILE A 163 24.76 18.84 -1.24
CA ILE A 163 24.82 17.69 -0.32
C ILE A 163 26.26 17.41 0.12
N ARG A 164 27.20 17.35 -0.83
CA ARG A 164 28.62 17.14 -0.52
C ARG A 164 29.20 18.21 0.39
N THR A 165 28.77 19.45 0.20
CA THR A 165 29.18 20.58 1.05
C THR A 165 28.55 20.48 2.44
N GLN A 166 27.26 20.16 2.52
CA GLN A 166 26.50 20.10 3.77
C GLN A 166 26.95 18.96 4.69
N TYR A 167 27.23 17.78 4.14
CA TYR A 167 27.56 16.58 4.92
C TYR A 167 29.07 16.27 4.94
N GLY A 168 29.89 17.05 4.23
CA GLY A 168 31.36 16.99 4.27
C GLY A 168 31.91 15.57 4.15
N ALA A 169 32.61 15.10 5.20
CA ALA A 169 33.25 13.78 5.22
C ALA A 169 32.28 12.60 5.06
N GLN A 170 31.00 12.72 5.43
CA GLN A 170 29.99 11.67 5.25
C GLN A 170 29.53 11.53 3.79
N ALA A 171 29.48 12.63 3.04
CA ALA A 171 29.15 12.60 1.61
C ALA A 171 30.37 12.30 0.73
N ALA A 172 31.60 12.44 1.26
CA ALA A 172 32.83 12.14 0.54
C ALA A 172 32.99 10.66 0.17
N SER A 173 32.32 9.75 0.88
CA SER A 173 32.31 8.31 0.56
C SER A 173 31.28 7.91 -0.51
N MET A 174 30.41 8.83 -0.94
CA MET A 174 29.41 8.54 -1.98
C MET A 174 30.04 8.66 -3.37
N THR A 175 29.77 7.70 -4.26
CA THR A 175 30.12 7.84 -5.67
C THR A 175 29.37 9.01 -6.30
N LEU A 176 29.80 9.47 -7.48
CA LEU A 176 29.08 10.53 -8.20
C LEU A 176 27.65 10.07 -8.55
N ASP A 177 27.49 8.85 -9.05
CA ASP A 177 26.19 8.25 -9.36
C ASP A 177 25.26 8.21 -8.13
N ASP A 178 25.78 7.78 -6.97
CA ASP A 178 24.99 7.72 -5.73
C ASP A 178 24.56 9.11 -5.28
N CYS A 179 25.46 10.09 -5.41
CA CYS A 179 25.19 11.48 -5.07
C CYS A 179 24.13 12.09 -5.99
N LEU A 180 24.21 11.85 -7.31
CA LEU A 180 23.22 12.31 -8.27
C LEU A 180 21.86 11.63 -8.05
N SER A 181 21.84 10.34 -7.74
CA SER A 181 20.59 9.63 -7.43
C SER A 181 19.97 10.11 -6.12
N TYR A 182 20.78 10.40 -5.10
CA TYR A 182 20.29 10.99 -3.85
C TYR A 182 19.77 12.42 -4.07
N ALA A 183 20.48 13.22 -4.86
CA ALA A 183 20.07 14.57 -5.23
C ALA A 183 18.72 14.57 -5.96
N GLU A 184 18.54 13.69 -6.94
CA GLU A 184 17.27 13.53 -7.65
C GLU A 184 16.14 13.14 -6.69
N ALA A 185 16.34 12.15 -5.82
CA ALA A 185 15.32 11.75 -4.84
C ALA A 185 14.93 12.89 -3.89
N THR A 186 15.92 13.70 -3.46
CA THR A 186 15.69 14.87 -2.60
C THR A 186 14.88 15.94 -3.33
N LEU A 187 15.25 16.26 -4.57
CA LEU A 187 14.52 17.22 -5.40
C LEU A 187 13.09 16.74 -5.69
N LYS A 188 12.88 15.44 -5.95
CA LYS A 188 11.54 14.87 -6.12
C LYS A 188 10.67 15.08 -4.88
N GLN A 189 11.24 14.85 -3.69
CA GLN A 189 10.53 15.06 -2.42
C GLN A 189 10.13 16.53 -2.24
N GLU A 190 11.04 17.48 -2.50
CA GLU A 190 10.74 18.91 -2.38
C GLU A 190 9.68 19.37 -3.38
N ILE A 191 9.75 18.89 -4.63
CA ILE A 191 8.74 19.20 -5.64
C ILE A 191 7.40 18.59 -5.23
N MET A 192 7.39 17.35 -4.72
CA MET A 192 6.18 16.72 -4.22
C MET A 192 5.53 17.55 -3.11
N GLU A 193 6.30 18.02 -2.13
CA GLU A 193 5.78 18.86 -1.05
C GLU A 193 5.20 20.17 -1.59
N ARG A 194 5.92 20.84 -2.50
CA ARG A 194 5.50 22.12 -3.09
C ARG A 194 4.26 22.01 -3.98
N GLU A 195 4.19 21.00 -4.84
CA GLU A 195 3.12 20.85 -5.84
C GLU A 195 1.91 20.07 -5.31
N SER A 196 2.04 19.39 -4.16
CA SER A 196 1.00 18.51 -3.63
C SER A 196 -0.36 19.18 -3.50
N GLU A 197 -0.41 20.43 -3.06
CA GLU A 197 -1.68 21.14 -2.84
C GLU A 197 -2.35 21.53 -4.16
N ALA A 198 -1.60 22.00 -5.16
CA ALA A 198 -2.15 22.34 -6.46
C ALA A 198 -2.77 21.11 -7.15
N ILE A 199 -2.10 19.96 -7.06
CA ILE A 199 -2.60 18.69 -7.61
C ILE A 199 -3.87 18.24 -6.87
N ARG A 200 -3.94 18.42 -5.54
CA ARG A 200 -5.17 18.15 -4.77
C ARG A 200 -6.33 19.04 -5.18
N GLU A 201 -6.10 20.32 -5.40
CA GLU A 201 -7.14 21.23 -5.89
C GLU A 201 -7.68 20.80 -7.26
N GLU A 202 -6.79 20.48 -8.20
CA GLU A 202 -7.21 19.98 -9.52
C GLU A 202 -8.08 18.72 -9.40
N MET A 203 -7.75 17.82 -8.47
CA MET A 203 -8.57 16.63 -8.21
C MET A 203 -9.91 16.97 -7.56
N ARG A 204 -9.96 17.93 -6.62
CA ARG A 204 -11.19 18.40 -5.99
C ARG A 204 -12.16 18.96 -7.02
N GLU A 205 -11.67 19.78 -7.95
CA GLU A 205 -12.51 20.39 -9.01
C GLU A 205 -13.16 19.34 -9.93
N ARG A 206 -12.54 18.17 -10.08
CA ARG A 206 -13.04 17.07 -10.93
C ARG A 206 -14.01 16.14 -10.24
N ILE A 207 -14.23 16.28 -8.93
CA ILE A 207 -15.09 15.41 -8.13
C ILE A 207 -16.27 16.22 -7.62
N THR A 208 -17.49 15.76 -7.90
CA THR A 208 -18.69 16.34 -7.28
C THR A 208 -18.77 15.90 -5.83
N VAL A 209 -18.75 16.88 -4.91
CA VAL A 209 -19.02 16.66 -3.49
C VAL A 209 -20.44 17.12 -3.22
N ASP A 210 -21.33 16.17 -2.93
CA ASP A 210 -22.70 16.44 -2.50
C ASP A 210 -22.72 16.72 -1.00
N THR A 211 -23.22 17.90 -0.60
CA THR A 211 -23.25 18.33 0.80
C THR A 211 -24.69 18.39 1.31
N ASN A 212 -24.93 17.84 2.50
CA ASN A 212 -26.22 17.97 3.17
C ASN A 212 -26.25 19.27 3.99
N ASP A 213 -26.89 20.30 3.45
CA ASP A 213 -27.02 21.62 4.10
C ASP A 213 -27.81 21.58 5.43
N ASN A 214 -28.57 20.51 5.69
CA ASN A 214 -29.30 20.32 6.94
C ASN A 214 -28.45 19.67 8.04
N PHE A 215 -27.20 19.29 7.77
CA PHE A 215 -26.31 18.67 8.75
C PHE A 215 -25.21 19.64 9.19
N ASP A 216 -25.19 19.98 10.48
CA ASP A 216 -24.11 20.79 11.07
C ASP A 216 -22.84 19.95 11.24
N LYS A 217 -22.06 19.90 10.15
CA LYS A 217 -20.78 19.20 10.10
C LYS A 217 -19.80 19.73 11.15
N ASP A 218 -19.75 21.04 11.35
CA ASP A 218 -18.75 21.65 12.24
C ASP A 218 -19.05 21.35 13.71
N ALA A 219 -20.32 21.40 14.12
CA ALA A 219 -20.73 20.97 15.45
C ALA A 219 -20.46 19.48 15.67
N PHE A 220 -20.76 18.63 14.69
CA PHE A 220 -20.49 17.19 14.76
C PHE A 220 -18.99 16.88 14.92
N LEU A 221 -18.13 17.51 14.12
CA LEU A 221 -16.68 17.28 14.21
C LEU A 221 -16.09 17.79 15.53
N LYS A 222 -16.63 18.87 16.10
CA LYS A 222 -16.16 19.42 17.38
C LYS A 222 -16.57 18.57 18.58
N ASN A 223 -17.83 18.16 18.64
CA ASN A 223 -18.44 17.58 19.85
C ASN A 223 -19.32 16.34 19.59
N GLY A 224 -19.65 16.02 18.35
CA GLY A 224 -20.58 14.95 17.99
C GLY A 224 -19.96 13.56 17.89
N ILE A 225 -18.63 13.42 17.97
CA ILE A 225 -17.92 12.14 17.89
C ILE A 225 -17.68 11.60 19.32
N PRO A 226 -18.42 10.57 19.78
CA PRO A 226 -18.33 10.10 21.17
C PRO A 226 -16.94 9.59 21.54
N ALA A 227 -16.29 8.83 20.65
CA ALA A 227 -14.96 8.29 20.87
C ALA A 227 -13.90 9.40 21.07
N TYR A 228 -13.97 10.48 20.28
CA TYR A 228 -13.07 11.62 20.42
C TYR A 228 -13.29 12.33 21.76
N ASN A 229 -14.55 12.52 22.16
CA ASN A 229 -14.88 13.12 23.45
C ASN A 229 -14.31 12.28 24.60
N GLU A 230 -14.51 10.95 24.58
CA GLU A 230 -13.95 10.04 25.58
C GLU A 230 -12.43 10.12 25.65
N MET A 231 -11.74 10.13 24.51
CA MET A 231 -10.28 10.31 24.46
C MET A 231 -9.84 11.66 25.05
N ARG A 232 -10.56 12.75 24.76
CA ARG A 232 -10.30 14.06 25.38
C ARG A 232 -10.48 14.03 26.89
N LYS A 233 -11.51 13.35 27.39
CA LYS A 233 -11.73 13.19 28.84
C LYS A 233 -10.57 12.43 29.47
N ALA A 234 -10.18 11.31 28.87
CA ALA A 234 -9.08 10.48 29.35
C ALA A 234 -7.73 11.20 29.31
N GLY A 235 -7.52 12.07 28.32
CA GLY A 235 -6.31 12.89 28.18
C GLY A 235 -6.29 14.20 28.97
N ASN A 236 -7.33 14.50 29.77
CA ASN A 236 -7.51 15.79 30.45
C ASN A 236 -7.45 17.01 29.49
N CYS A 237 -7.84 16.83 28.23
CA CYS A 237 -7.83 17.86 27.19
C CYS A 237 -9.12 18.69 27.21
N TYR A 238 -9.37 19.38 28.32
CA TYR A 238 -10.42 20.40 28.39
C TYR A 238 -9.76 21.77 28.27
N ALA A 239 -10.05 22.48 27.18
CA ALA A 239 -9.83 23.92 27.14
C ALA A 239 -10.78 24.53 28.17
N GLU A 240 -10.29 25.41 29.03
CA GLU A 240 -11.16 26.34 29.74
C GLU A 240 -12.11 26.97 28.71
N ALA A 241 -13.42 26.84 28.94
CA ALA A 241 -14.37 27.62 28.17
C ALA A 241 -13.96 29.10 28.35
N PRO A 242 -13.83 29.91 27.27
CA PRO A 242 -13.64 31.33 27.46
C PRO A 242 -14.79 31.82 28.34
N ALA A 243 -14.44 32.54 29.42
CA ALA A 243 -15.42 33.11 30.32
C ALA A 243 -16.48 33.86 29.49
N PRO A 244 -17.78 33.68 29.77
CA PRO A 244 -18.80 34.45 29.08
C PRO A 244 -18.45 35.92 29.25
N ALA A 245 -18.35 36.65 28.12
CA ALA A 245 -18.20 38.09 28.15
C ALA A 245 -19.34 38.64 29.01
N THR A 246 -18.99 39.20 30.16
CA THR A 246 -19.89 40.07 30.90
C THR A 246 -20.13 41.27 30.01
N ASP A 247 -21.35 41.37 29.48
CA ASP A 247 -21.88 42.61 28.93
C ASP A 247 -21.80 43.67 30.03
N GLU A 248 -20.74 44.49 30.02
CA GLU A 248 -20.77 45.77 30.70
C GLU A 248 -21.72 46.68 29.90
N ALA A 249 -22.89 46.93 30.49
CA ALA A 249 -23.79 47.96 30.03
C ALA A 249 -23.05 49.32 30.01
N PRO A 250 -23.32 50.21 29.05
CA PRO A 250 -22.69 51.53 29.03
C PRO A 250 -23.22 52.35 30.21
N GLU A 251 -22.33 52.87 31.07
CA GLU A 251 -22.68 53.95 32.00
C GLU A 251 -22.89 55.25 31.22
N GLU A 252 -24.02 55.90 31.50
CA GLU A 252 -24.40 57.27 31.08
C GLU A 252 -23.54 58.36 31.73
#